data_AF-A0A165K633-F1
#
_entry.id   AF-A0A165K633-F1
#
_cell.length_a   1.000
_cell.length_b   1.000
_cell.length_c   1.000
_cell.angle_alpha   90.00
_cell.angle_beta   90.00
_cell.angle_gamma   90.00
#
_symmetry.space_group_name_H-M   'P 1'
#
loop_
_entity.id
_entity.type
_entity.pdbx_description
1 polymer ?
#
loop_
_entity_poly.entity_id
_entity_poly.type
_entity_poly.pdbx_seq_one_letter_code
_entity_poly.pdbx_strand_id
1 'polypeptide(L)'
;MRTVRARCGDIVPEAYGVFGFADWDGGYLVQAWCGTALEDFDSLSGSDKEKLMSMFKTLHRQGIEHGDVEPRNVVRDPSSGKLTIIDLAMANVQHRCSDSCEELESLASRL
;
A
#
# COMPACT_ATOMS: atom_id res chain seq x y z
N MET A 1 -5.03 12.75 13.77
CA MET A 1 -4.25 11.85 12.90
C MET A 1 -4.65 12.16 11.46
N ARG A 2 -3.76 12.73 10.62
CA ARG A 2 -4.05 12.86 9.19
C ARG A 2 -3.98 11.44 8.60
N THR A 3 -5.04 10.98 7.94
CA THR A 3 -5.12 9.63 7.37
C THR A 3 -4.00 9.42 6.34
N VAL A 4 -3.49 8.20 6.18
CA VAL A 4 -2.43 7.89 5.20
C VAL A 4 -2.83 8.36 3.79
N ARG A 5 -4.11 8.21 3.42
CA ARG A 5 -4.68 8.75 2.19
C ARG A 5 -4.53 10.26 2.02
N ALA A 6 -4.61 11.04 3.10
CA ALA A 6 -4.41 12.50 3.01
C ALA A 6 -2.96 12.89 2.64
N ARG A 7 -1.98 12.01 2.87
CA ARG A 7 -0.57 12.20 2.51
C ARG A 7 -0.24 11.61 1.14
N CYS A 8 -0.84 10.47 0.84
CA CYS A 8 -0.44 9.60 -0.28
C CYS A 8 -1.43 9.61 -1.44
N GLY A 9 -2.59 10.27 -1.29
CA GLY A 9 -3.63 10.31 -2.30
C GLY A 9 -4.23 8.93 -2.56
N ASP A 10 -4.52 8.66 -3.82
CA ASP A 10 -5.29 7.51 -4.25
C ASP A 10 -4.45 6.23 -4.46
N ILE A 11 -3.19 6.22 -4.03
CA ILE A 11 -2.33 5.02 -4.01
C ILE A 11 -2.68 4.04 -2.89
N VAL A 12 -3.47 4.50 -1.90
CA VAL A 12 -4.05 3.69 -0.81
C VAL A 12 -5.58 3.82 -0.84
N PRO A 13 -6.35 2.85 -0.31
CA PRO A 13 -7.81 2.90 -0.32
C PRO A 13 -8.38 4.06 0.48
N GLU A 14 -9.59 4.48 0.10
CA GLU A 14 -10.39 5.36 0.93
C GLU A 14 -10.90 4.60 2.14
N ALA A 15 -10.62 5.09 3.34
CA ALA A 15 -11.23 4.57 4.56
C ALA A 15 -12.54 5.32 4.80
N TYR A 16 -13.66 4.60 4.79
CA TYR A 16 -14.97 5.15 5.11
C TYR A 16 -15.21 5.22 6.63
N GLY A 17 -14.55 4.35 7.40
CA GLY A 17 -14.62 4.40 8.85
C GLY A 17 -14.04 3.17 9.52
N VAL A 18 -13.88 3.28 10.85
CA VAL A 18 -13.57 2.17 11.74
C VAL A 18 -14.75 1.99 12.67
N PHE A 19 -15.29 0.77 12.74
CA PHE A 19 -16.48 0.43 13.51
C PHE A 19 -16.10 -0.58 14.58
N GLY A 20 -16.17 -0.17 15.84
CA GLY A 20 -15.91 -1.03 16.99
C GLY A 20 -17.19 -1.69 17.53
N PHE A 21 -17.01 -2.64 18.44
CA PHE A 21 -18.09 -3.29 19.17
C PHE A 21 -18.08 -2.83 20.64
N ALA A 22 -19.26 -2.81 21.27
CA ALA A 22 -19.36 -2.40 22.68
C ALA A 22 -18.70 -3.41 23.64
N ASP A 23 -18.76 -4.70 23.30
CA ASP A 23 -18.39 -5.79 24.20
C ASP A 23 -17.12 -6.55 23.76
N TRP A 24 -16.42 -6.07 22.73
CA TRP A 24 -15.20 -6.71 22.21
C TRP A 24 -14.20 -5.66 21.73
N ASP A 25 -12.92 -5.88 22.05
CA ASP A 25 -11.79 -4.98 21.74
C ASP A 25 -11.34 -5.07 20.26
N GLY A 26 -12.28 -5.34 19.37
CA GLY A 26 -12.07 -5.45 17.93
C GLY A 26 -12.90 -4.45 17.15
N GLY A 27 -12.68 -4.44 15.84
CA GLY A 27 -13.44 -3.58 14.95
C GLY A 27 -13.24 -3.92 13.47
N TYR A 28 -14.08 -3.32 12.63
CA TYR A 28 -13.99 -3.40 11.19
C TYR A 28 -13.46 -2.09 10.62
N LEU A 29 -12.44 -2.19 9.77
CA LEU A 29 -12.06 -1.12 8.86
C LEU A 29 -12.87 -1.29 7.57
N VAL A 30 -13.73 -0.32 7.27
CA VAL A 30 -14.49 -0.29 6.02
C VAL A 30 -13.78 0.65 5.05
N GLN A 31 -13.43 0.14 3.87
CA GLN A 31 -12.65 0.87 2.87
C GLN A 31 -13.18 0.64 1.46
N ALA A 32 -12.77 1.50 0.52
CA ALA A 32 -13.12 1.39 -0.89
C ALA A 32 -12.61 0.07 -1.48
N TRP A 33 -13.47 -0.60 -2.26
CA TRP A 33 -13.05 -1.73 -3.09
C TRP A 33 -12.11 -1.23 -4.19
N CYS A 34 -10.89 -1.77 -4.24
CA CYS A 34 -9.85 -1.36 -5.17
C CYS A 34 -9.40 -2.51 -6.10
N GLY A 35 -10.16 -3.60 -6.15
CA GLY A 35 -9.89 -4.76 -6.98
C GLY A 35 -9.34 -5.96 -6.21
N THR A 36 -8.68 -6.85 -6.93
CA THR A 36 -8.17 -8.13 -6.41
C THR A 36 -6.66 -8.10 -6.25
N ALA A 37 -6.15 -8.83 -5.26
CA ALA A 37 -4.72 -8.97 -5.01
C ALA A 37 -3.97 -9.49 -6.23
N LEU A 38 -2.71 -9.06 -6.39
CA LEU A 38 -1.79 -9.67 -7.34
C LEU A 38 -1.37 -11.06 -6.83
N GLU A 39 -1.17 -12.00 -7.76
CA GLU A 39 -0.63 -13.32 -7.45
C GLU A 39 0.89 -13.27 -7.25
N ASP A 40 1.57 -12.52 -8.12
CA ASP A 40 3.01 -12.29 -8.12
C ASP A 40 3.36 -10.91 -8.71
N PHE A 41 4.63 -10.55 -8.68
CA PHE A 41 5.15 -9.34 -9.35
C PHE A 41 5.71 -9.63 -10.76
N ASP A 42 6.02 -10.89 -11.07
CA ASP A 42 6.66 -11.28 -12.33
C ASP A 42 5.73 -11.09 -13.55
N SER A 43 4.43 -11.28 -13.34
CA SER A 43 3.37 -11.08 -14.31
C SER A 43 3.06 -9.61 -14.63
N LEU A 44 3.63 -8.66 -13.86
CA LEU A 44 3.44 -7.24 -14.13
C LEU A 44 4.18 -6.80 -15.40
N SER A 45 3.53 -5.97 -16.21
CA SER A 45 4.19 -5.28 -17.32
C SER A 45 5.30 -4.36 -16.79
N GLY A 46 6.33 -4.08 -17.59
CA GLY A 46 7.40 -3.15 -17.20
C GLY A 46 6.86 -1.79 -16.74
N SER A 47 5.82 -1.28 -17.42
CA SER A 47 5.17 -0.01 -17.03
C SER A 47 4.46 -0.09 -15.67
N ASP A 48 3.92 -1.25 -15.30
CA ASP A 48 3.25 -1.42 -14.02
C ASP A 48 4.24 -1.66 -12.88
N LYS A 49 5.38 -2.30 -13.17
CA LYS A 49 6.53 -2.40 -12.25
C LYS A 49 7.09 -1.02 -11.91
N GLU A 50 7.29 -0.16 -12.91
CA GLU A 50 7.72 1.23 -12.71
C GLU A 50 6.71 2.03 -11.87
N LYS A 51 5.41 1.89 -12.14
CA LYS A 51 4.35 2.53 -11.34
C LYS A 51 4.37 2.03 -9.91
N LEU A 52 4.48 0.73 -9.68
CA LEU A 52 4.51 0.14 -8.34
C LEU A 52 5.69 0.68 -7.53
N MET A 53 6.89 0.69 -8.11
CA MET A 53 8.08 1.28 -7.50
C MET A 53 7.87 2.77 -7.18
N SER A 54 7.23 3.53 -8.07
CA SER A 54 6.90 4.94 -7.85
C SER A 54 5.90 5.16 -6.70
N MET A 55 4.94 4.24 -6.53
CA MET A 55 3.98 4.28 -5.42
C MET A 55 4.68 4.08 -4.06
N PHE A 56 5.55 3.08 -3.94
CA PHE A 56 6.32 2.86 -2.70
C PHE A 56 7.28 4.02 -2.40
N LYS A 57 7.97 4.55 -3.42
CA LYS A 57 8.75 5.80 -3.26
C LYS A 57 7.89 6.98 -2.80
N THR A 58 6.62 7.02 -3.17
CA THR A 58 5.69 8.05 -2.71
C THR A 58 5.30 7.86 -1.25
N LEU A 59 5.07 6.63 -0.78
CA LEU A 59 4.92 6.34 0.66
C LEU A 59 6.16 6.83 1.44
N HIS A 60 7.35 6.50 0.95
CA HIS A 60 8.62 6.79 1.63
C HIS A 60 8.91 8.28 1.71
N ARG A 61 8.65 9.04 0.63
CA ARG A 61 8.73 10.51 0.64
C ARG A 61 7.75 11.15 1.61
N GLN A 62 6.63 10.49 1.86
CA GLN A 62 5.69 10.88 2.89
C GLN A 62 6.10 10.36 4.26
N GLY A 63 7.27 9.76 4.45
CA GLY A 63 7.74 9.23 5.74
C GLY A 63 6.98 7.98 6.20
N ILE A 64 6.49 7.19 5.25
CA ILE A 64 5.77 5.93 5.48
C ILE A 64 6.53 4.80 4.81
N GLU A 65 6.92 3.80 5.58
CA GLU A 65 7.41 2.50 5.13
C GLU A 65 6.31 1.46 5.36
N HIS A 66 6.08 0.55 4.43
CA HIS A 66 4.93 -0.35 4.46
C HIS A 66 5.12 -1.51 5.44
N GLY A 67 6.31 -2.10 5.46
CA GLY A 67 6.70 -3.20 6.34
C GLY A 67 6.24 -4.61 5.91
N ASP A 68 5.53 -4.75 4.78
CA ASP A 68 5.06 -6.05 4.25
C ASP A 68 4.79 -5.94 2.74
N VAL A 69 5.86 -5.74 1.95
CA VAL A 69 5.74 -5.56 0.50
C VAL A 69 5.56 -6.90 -0.19
N GLU A 70 4.31 -7.35 -0.28
CA GLU A 70 3.96 -8.63 -0.91
C GLU A 70 2.87 -8.46 -1.99
N PRO A 71 2.80 -9.32 -3.02
CA PRO A 71 1.78 -9.25 -4.06
C PRO A 71 0.35 -9.20 -3.50
N ARG A 72 0.09 -9.92 -2.41
CA ARG A 72 -1.20 -9.92 -1.70
C ARG A 72 -1.63 -8.53 -1.17
N ASN A 73 -0.67 -7.64 -0.95
CA ASN A 73 -0.88 -6.28 -0.43
C ASN A 73 -0.91 -5.22 -1.54
N VAL A 74 -0.95 -5.66 -2.80
CA VAL A 74 -1.16 -4.79 -3.97
C VAL A 74 -2.37 -5.33 -4.71
N VAL A 75 -3.40 -4.49 -4.87
CA VAL A 75 -4.61 -4.88 -5.59
C VAL A 75 -4.68 -4.17 -6.94
N ARG A 76 -5.23 -4.86 -7.94
CA ARG A 76 -5.49 -4.33 -9.27
C ARG A 76 -6.99 -4.24 -9.50
N ASP A 77 -7.46 -3.04 -9.80
CA ASP A 77 -8.84 -2.83 -10.24
C ASP A 77 -9.02 -3.47 -11.63
N PRO A 78 -9.94 -4.43 -11.81
CA PRO A 78 -10.09 -5.16 -13.07
C PRO A 78 -10.67 -4.30 -14.20
N SER A 79 -11.32 -3.18 -13.89
CA SER A 79 -11.96 -2.32 -14.89
C SER A 79 -11.00 -1.25 -15.44
N SER A 80 -10.15 -0.69 -14.58
CA SER A 80 -9.24 0.41 -14.90
C SER A 80 -7.78 -0.02 -14.98
N GLY A 81 -7.43 -1.20 -14.47
CA GLY A 81 -6.05 -1.67 -14.33
C GLY A 81 -5.26 -0.94 -13.25
N LYS A 82 -5.89 -0.06 -12.46
CA LYS A 82 -5.22 0.74 -11.43
C LYS A 82 -4.69 -0.13 -10.29
N LEU A 83 -3.43 0.08 -9.92
CA LEU A 83 -2.83 -0.53 -8.72
C LEU A 83 -3.12 0.31 -7.48
N THR A 84 -3.37 -0.36 -6.35
CA THR A 84 -3.54 0.27 -5.04
C THR A 84 -2.83 -0.57 -3.97
N ILE A 85 -2.10 0.09 -3.06
CA ILE A 85 -1.41 -0.55 -1.94
C ILE A 85 -2.38 -0.68 -0.76
N ILE A 86 -2.51 -1.87 -0.21
CA ILE A 86 -3.41 -2.19 0.92
C ILE A 86 -2.63 -2.79 2.08
N ASP A 87 -3.31 -2.99 3.21
CA ASP A 87 -2.75 -3.62 4.42
C ASP A 87 -1.55 -2.88 5.04
N LEU A 88 -1.84 -1.77 5.69
CA LEU A 88 -0.85 -0.94 6.39
C LEU A 88 -0.65 -1.35 7.85
N ALA A 89 -0.98 -2.59 8.23
CA ALA A 89 -0.88 -3.03 9.62
C ALA A 89 0.56 -3.00 10.16
N MET A 90 1.55 -3.23 9.29
CA MET A 90 2.98 -3.22 9.62
C MET A 90 3.67 -1.88 9.33
N ALA A 91 2.91 -0.86 8.93
CA ALA A 91 3.49 0.38 8.41
C ALA A 91 4.14 1.23 9.51
N ASN A 92 5.35 1.71 9.23
CA ASN A 92 6.04 2.72 10.03
C ASN A 92 5.76 4.11 9.47
N VAL A 93 4.91 4.89 10.15
CA VAL A 93 4.47 6.23 9.70
C VAL A 93 5.41 7.39 10.07
N GLN A 94 6.55 7.07 10.70
CA GLN A 94 7.63 7.99 11.07
C GLN A 94 8.96 7.62 10.40
N HIS A 95 8.89 6.83 9.32
CA HIS A 95 10.04 6.38 8.57
C HIS A 95 10.84 7.57 7.99
N ARG A 96 12.16 7.47 8.03
CA ARG A 96 13.09 8.42 7.40
C ARG A 96 13.88 7.70 6.33
N CYS A 97 13.40 7.79 5.10
CA CYS A 97 14.02 7.11 3.97
C CYS A 97 15.44 7.65 3.72
N SER A 98 16.39 6.73 3.57
CA SER A 98 17.73 7.00 3.04
C SER A 98 17.84 6.48 1.61
N ASP A 99 18.97 6.76 0.95
CA ASP A 99 19.25 6.24 -0.40
C ASP A 99 19.41 4.70 -0.44
N SER A 100 19.66 4.07 0.71
CA SER A 100 19.87 2.61 0.86
C SER A 100 18.73 1.97 1.68
N CYS A 101 17.49 2.28 1.32
CA CYS A 101 16.32 1.79 2.05
C CYS A 101 16.04 0.31 1.70
N GLU A 102 16.07 -0.55 2.72
CA GLU A 102 15.91 -2.01 2.58
C GLU A 102 14.60 -2.41 1.88
N GLU A 103 13.47 -1.77 2.23
CA GLU A 103 12.17 -2.06 1.61
C GLU A 103 12.18 -1.76 0.09
N LEU A 104 12.78 -0.63 -0.33
CA LEU A 104 12.84 -0.27 -1.75
C LEU A 104 13.85 -1.12 -2.52
N GLU A 105 14.99 -1.46 -1.92
CA GLU A 105 15.98 -2.36 -2.53
C GLU A 105 15.42 -3.77 -2.70
N SER A 106 14.75 -4.29 -1.67
CA SER A 106 14.05 -5.57 -1.71
C SER A 106 13.00 -5.60 -2.81
N LEU A 107 12.13 -4.58 -2.89
CA LEU A 107 11.16 -4.47 -3.97
C LEU A 107 11.84 -4.38 -5.35
N ALA A 108 12.89 -3.58 -5.50
CA ALA A 108 13.61 -3.43 -6.77
C ALA A 108 14.22 -4.75 -7.26
N SER A 109 14.64 -5.65 -6.35
CA SER A 109 15.15 -6.97 -6.72
C SER A 109 14.07 -7.96 -7.19
N ARG A 110 12.79 -7.66 -6.93
CA ARG A 110 11.61 -8.50 -7.21
C ARG A 110 10.76 -7.98 -8.38
N LEU A 111 11.12 -6.81 -8.94
CA LEU A 111 10.48 -6.20 -10.11
C LEU A 111 11.43 -6.31 -11.31
#